data_AF-A0A351FUI9-F1
#
_entry.id   AF-A0A351FUI9-F1
#
_cell.length_a   1.000
_cell.length_b   1.000
_cell.length_c   1.000
_cell.angle_alpha   90.00
_cell.angle_beta   90.00
_cell.angle_gamma   90.00
#
_symmetry.space_group_name_H-M   'P 1'
#
loop_
_entity.id
_entity.type
_entity.pdbx_description
1 polymer ?
#
loop_
_entity_poly.entity_id
_entity_poly.type
_entity_poly.pdbx_seq_one_letter_code
_entity_poly.pdbx_strand_id
1 'polypeptide(L)'
;MQPVELHVPDGVRISIPQGGLFGPPEKGPLKLGMLIGQVYRLKITNIPQQPGLELFPTIEVVNRLYPPAGKEAEFPVPIVFTIEELNLALENHYITRVIYLENPKLAFPQAERPSDQRYFEVKRHEDPLQVADRLGRPMAIMRMGSRIPDLQRVNGDHFLYGAPDVRRYAPNSNKKRVPQSAPVNGDPAAAVMQKQHYPRVHLQPILQATPYQPRQMRR
;
A
#
# COMPACT_ATOMS: atom_id res chain seq x y z
N MET A 1 -1.44 12.29 -1.92
CA MET A 1 -0.45 11.20 -1.95
C MET A 1 -0.74 10.24 -0.82
N GLN A 2 -0.48 8.95 -1.03
CA GLN A 2 -0.52 7.88 -0.05
C GLN A 2 0.92 7.50 0.31
N PRO A 3 1.31 7.50 1.59
CA PRO A 3 2.58 6.94 2.03
C PRO A 3 2.68 5.44 1.76
N VAL A 4 3.82 5.01 1.24
CA VAL A 4 4.21 3.64 0.90
C VAL A 4 5.63 3.42 1.42
N GLU A 5 5.93 2.22 1.91
CA GLU A 5 7.27 1.86 2.38
C GLU A 5 7.75 0.63 1.62
N LEU A 6 8.84 0.81 0.86
CA LEU A 6 9.43 -0.23 0.04
C LEU A 6 10.52 -0.96 0.82
N HIS A 7 10.37 -2.26 0.98
CA HIS A 7 11.37 -3.13 1.62
C HIS A 7 12.00 -4.02 0.55
N VAL A 8 13.33 -4.14 0.59
CA VAL A 8 14.11 -4.97 -0.33
C VAL A 8 15.09 -5.84 0.46
N PRO A 9 15.49 -7.01 -0.07
CA PRO A 9 16.47 -7.87 0.60
C PRO A 9 17.83 -7.19 0.76
N ASP A 10 18.65 -7.70 1.68
CA ASP A 10 20.01 -7.22 1.87
C ASP A 10 20.82 -7.31 0.57
N GLY A 11 21.63 -6.28 0.33
CA GLY A 11 22.40 -6.17 -0.92
C GLY A 11 21.61 -5.55 -2.07
N VAL A 12 20.30 -5.78 -2.18
CA VAL A 12 19.47 -5.23 -3.25
C VAL A 12 19.44 -3.70 -3.21
N ARG A 13 19.33 -3.08 -4.38
CA ARG A 13 19.18 -1.65 -4.55
C ARG A 13 17.94 -1.32 -5.35
N ILE A 14 17.35 -0.18 -5.04
CA ILE A 14 16.18 0.35 -5.72
C ILE A 14 16.45 1.77 -6.20
N SER A 15 16.12 2.06 -7.45
CA SER A 15 16.16 3.40 -8.04
C SER A 15 14.74 3.87 -8.32
N ILE A 16 14.43 5.06 -7.83
CA ILE A 16 13.14 5.74 -8.05
C ILE A 16 13.28 6.68 -9.25
N PRO A 17 12.32 6.73 -10.19
CA PRO A 17 12.39 7.63 -11.33
C PRO A 17 12.28 9.10 -10.87
N GLN A 18 13.09 9.97 -11.47
CA GLN A 18 13.12 11.41 -11.25
C GLN A 18 13.49 12.10 -12.57
N GLY A 19 12.62 12.99 -13.06
CA GLY A 19 12.88 13.78 -14.28
C GLY A 19 13.14 12.93 -15.53
N GLY A 20 12.35 11.87 -15.73
CA GLY A 20 12.47 11.00 -16.93
C GLY A 20 13.64 10.01 -16.90
N LEU A 21 14.39 9.92 -15.80
CA LEU A 21 15.49 8.98 -15.60
C LEU A 21 15.37 8.23 -14.27
N PHE A 22 16.06 7.11 -14.11
CA PHE A 22 16.21 6.48 -12.80
C PHE A 22 17.22 7.25 -11.96
N GLY A 23 16.81 7.62 -10.74
CA GLY A 23 17.72 8.19 -9.75
C GLY A 23 18.79 7.20 -9.26
N PRO A 24 19.69 7.66 -8.37
CA PRO A 24 20.75 6.82 -7.84
C PRO A 24 20.19 5.57 -7.11
N PRO A 25 20.91 4.43 -7.14
CA PRO A 25 20.48 3.22 -6.44
C PRO A 25 20.56 3.41 -4.92
N GLU A 26 19.46 3.12 -4.23
CA GLU A 26 19.32 3.30 -2.79
C GLU A 26 19.10 1.96 -2.07
N LYS A 27 19.44 1.91 -0.78
CA LYS A 27 19.11 0.79 0.11
C LYS A 27 17.72 1.01 0.70
N GLY A 28 16.96 -0.07 0.89
CA GLY A 28 15.72 -0.03 1.67
C GLY A 28 15.97 0.06 3.18
N PRO A 29 14.90 0.31 3.98
CA PRO A 29 13.56 0.64 3.51
C PRO A 29 13.46 2.07 2.97
N LEU A 30 12.65 2.29 1.93
CA LEU A 30 12.37 3.62 1.38
C LEU A 30 10.94 4.04 1.64
N LYS A 31 10.73 5.19 2.27
CA LYS A 31 9.40 5.75 2.51
C LYS A 31 9.06 6.85 1.51
N LEU A 32 8.03 6.60 0.72
CA LEU A 32 7.64 7.40 -0.43
C LEU A 32 6.16 7.78 -0.36
N GLY A 33 5.80 8.94 -0.87
CA GLY A 33 4.44 9.39 -1.09
C GLY A 33 4.13 9.26 -2.56
N MET A 34 3.16 8.39 -2.86
CA MET A 34 2.77 8.06 -4.22
C MET A 34 1.38 8.63 -4.50
N LEU A 35 1.15 9.09 -5.72
CA LEU A 35 -0.16 9.51 -6.20
C LEU A 35 -1.03 8.27 -6.44
N ILE A 36 -2.31 8.41 -6.13
CA ILE A 36 -3.29 7.33 -6.35
C ILE A 36 -3.66 7.33 -7.84
N GLY A 37 -3.75 6.15 -8.44
CA GLY A 37 -4.05 5.96 -9.86
C GLY A 37 -2.85 6.17 -10.81
N GLN A 38 -1.67 6.52 -10.28
CA GLN A 38 -0.46 6.64 -11.06
C GLN A 38 0.39 5.36 -10.96
N VAL A 39 1.04 5.01 -12.07
CA VAL A 39 1.95 3.87 -12.14
C VAL A 39 3.39 4.35 -12.00
N TYR A 40 4.10 3.77 -11.05
CA TYR A 40 5.51 4.08 -10.78
C TYR A 40 6.35 2.89 -11.21
N ARG A 41 7.13 3.04 -12.28
CA ARG A 41 8.13 2.05 -12.67
C ARG A 41 9.42 2.32 -11.90
N LEU A 42 9.87 1.33 -11.15
CA LEU A 42 11.10 1.35 -10.39
C LEU A 42 12.18 0.58 -11.14
N LYS A 43 13.43 0.70 -10.71
CA LYS A 43 14.51 -0.20 -11.12
C LYS A 43 15.09 -0.88 -9.90
N ILE A 44 15.24 -2.20 -9.96
CA ILE A 44 15.88 -3.03 -8.94
C ILE A 44 17.19 -3.59 -9.51
N THR A 45 18.27 -3.44 -8.76
CA THR A 45 19.62 -3.88 -9.14
C THR A 45 20.32 -4.56 -7.96
N ASN A 46 21.51 -5.12 -8.23
CA ASN A 46 22.34 -5.81 -7.24
C ASN A 46 21.60 -6.96 -6.54
N ILE A 47 20.88 -7.76 -7.34
CA ILE A 47 20.15 -8.93 -6.88
C ILE A 47 21.17 -10.02 -6.50
N PRO A 48 21.14 -10.56 -5.27
CA PRO A 48 22.08 -11.59 -4.82
C PRO A 48 22.18 -12.75 -5.81
N GLN A 49 23.40 -13.21 -6.06
CA GLN A 49 23.72 -14.31 -7.00
C GLN A 49 23.32 -14.07 -8.46
N GLN A 50 22.83 -12.87 -8.81
CA GLN A 50 22.34 -12.51 -10.14
C GLN A 50 23.05 -11.23 -10.65
N PRO A 51 24.39 -11.25 -10.82
CA PRO A 51 25.17 -10.06 -11.14
C PRO A 51 24.79 -9.48 -12.50
N GLY A 52 24.60 -8.15 -12.55
CA GLY A 52 24.30 -7.42 -13.78
C GLY A 52 22.84 -7.52 -14.25
N LEU A 53 22.01 -8.36 -13.63
CA LEU A 53 20.59 -8.42 -13.95
C LEU A 53 19.82 -7.31 -13.25
N GLU A 54 18.84 -6.77 -13.96
CA GLU A 54 17.96 -5.69 -13.49
C GLU A 54 16.49 -6.08 -13.65
N LEU A 55 15.65 -5.61 -12.73
CA LEU A 55 14.20 -5.74 -12.83
C LEU A 55 13.55 -4.36 -12.81
N PHE A 56 12.39 -4.25 -13.48
CA PHE A 56 11.66 -2.99 -13.60
C PHE A 56 10.22 -3.09 -13.09
N PRO A 57 10.02 -3.37 -11.78
CA PRO A 57 8.68 -3.55 -11.25
C PRO A 57 7.88 -2.26 -11.31
N THR A 58 6.57 -2.40 -11.41
CA THR A 58 5.63 -1.28 -11.36
C THR A 58 4.80 -1.34 -10.10
N ILE A 59 4.59 -0.20 -9.45
CA ILE A 59 3.67 -0.06 -8.32
C ILE A 59 2.59 0.94 -8.69
N GLU A 60 1.35 0.57 -8.45
CA GLU A 60 0.17 1.41 -8.62
C GLU A 60 -0.59 1.46 -7.30
N VAL A 61 -0.71 2.64 -6.70
CA VAL A 61 -1.55 2.81 -5.51
C VAL A 61 -2.97 3.06 -5.96
N VAL A 62 -3.91 2.21 -5.54
CA VAL A 62 -5.31 2.25 -6.00
C VAL A 62 -6.27 2.81 -4.95
N ASN A 63 -5.83 2.97 -3.70
CA ASN A 63 -6.67 3.46 -2.61
C ASN A 63 -5.87 4.24 -1.56
N ARG A 64 -6.57 4.82 -0.59
CA ARG A 64 -6.02 5.66 0.47
C ARG A 64 -6.29 5.09 1.87
N LEU A 65 -5.31 5.22 2.76
CA LEU A 65 -5.48 5.03 4.20
C LEU A 65 -5.95 6.33 4.85
N TYR A 66 -6.76 6.20 5.90
CA TYR A 66 -7.26 7.33 6.69
C TYR A 66 -6.72 7.27 8.13
N PRO A 67 -5.40 7.43 8.33
CA PRO A 67 -4.84 7.53 9.67
C PRO A 67 -5.25 8.85 10.33
N PRO A 68 -5.02 9.01 11.65
CA PRO A 68 -5.22 10.30 12.32
C PRO A 68 -4.50 11.44 11.60
N ALA A 69 -5.13 12.61 11.56
CA ALA A 69 -4.59 13.77 10.84
C ALA A 69 -3.16 14.11 11.30
N GLY A 70 -2.26 14.31 10.34
CA GLY A 70 -0.85 14.60 10.60
C GLY A 70 0.01 13.38 10.91
N LYS A 71 -0.57 12.17 10.94
CA LYS A 71 0.14 10.91 11.15
C LYS A 71 0.25 10.06 9.89
N GLU A 72 -0.03 10.62 8.72
CA GLU A 72 -0.08 9.87 7.47
C GLU A 72 1.22 9.09 7.21
N ALA A 73 2.37 9.73 7.48
CA ALA A 73 3.69 9.11 7.30
C ALA A 73 3.99 7.99 8.32
N GLU A 74 3.26 7.93 9.44
CA GLU A 74 3.40 6.84 10.43
C GLU A 74 2.74 5.54 9.95
N PHE A 75 1.81 5.61 8.98
CA PHE A 75 1.04 4.47 8.46
C PHE A 75 1.24 4.28 6.95
N PRO A 76 2.47 3.97 6.48
CA PRO A 76 2.68 3.65 5.07
C PRO A 76 2.08 2.28 4.70
N VAL A 77 1.68 2.12 3.44
CA VAL A 77 1.38 0.79 2.88
C VAL A 77 2.71 0.07 2.62
N PRO A 78 2.99 -1.07 3.27
CA PRO A 78 4.23 -1.80 3.03
C PRO A 78 4.16 -2.55 1.70
N ILE A 79 5.26 -2.52 0.94
CA ILE A 79 5.47 -3.34 -0.25
C ILE A 79 6.84 -3.99 -0.08
N VAL A 80 6.82 -5.30 0.16
CA VAL A 80 8.03 -6.09 0.41
C VAL A 80 8.38 -6.88 -0.84
N PHE A 81 9.57 -6.67 -1.36
CA PHE A 81 10.19 -7.53 -2.38
C PHE A 81 10.99 -8.63 -1.67
N THR A 82 10.73 -9.90 -1.98
CA THR A 82 11.51 -11.02 -1.44
C THR A 82 12.55 -11.52 -2.44
N ILE A 83 13.59 -12.20 -1.96
CA ILE A 83 14.62 -12.72 -2.87
C ILE A 83 14.06 -13.80 -3.81
N GLU A 84 13.11 -14.60 -3.33
CA GLU A 84 12.42 -15.63 -4.10
C GLU A 84 11.64 -15.02 -5.26
N GLU A 85 10.91 -13.93 -5.01
CA GLU A 85 10.15 -13.23 -6.06
C GLU A 85 11.05 -12.55 -7.09
N LEU A 86 12.16 -11.96 -6.65
CA LEU A 86 13.13 -11.39 -7.57
C LEU A 86 13.74 -12.47 -8.48
N ASN A 87 14.08 -13.64 -7.92
CA ASN A 87 14.60 -14.75 -8.71
C ASN A 87 13.56 -15.31 -9.69
N LEU A 88 12.31 -15.52 -9.25
CA LEU A 88 11.22 -15.94 -10.13
C LEU A 88 11.02 -14.94 -11.29
N ALA A 89 11.04 -13.63 -10.99
CA ALA A 89 10.93 -12.61 -12.02
C ALA A 89 12.09 -12.63 -13.03
N LEU A 90 13.32 -12.91 -12.58
CA LEU A 90 14.48 -13.10 -13.44
C LEU A 90 14.38 -14.38 -14.29
N GLU A 91 13.70 -15.40 -13.77
CA GLU A 91 13.35 -16.64 -14.48
C GLU A 91 12.10 -16.50 -15.36
N ASN A 92 11.78 -15.27 -15.80
CA ASN A 92 10.65 -14.95 -16.68
C ASN A 92 9.26 -15.27 -16.12
N HIS A 93 9.11 -15.37 -14.79
CA HIS A 93 7.79 -15.48 -14.17
C HIS A 93 7.20 -14.10 -13.95
N TYR A 94 5.96 -13.91 -14.40
CA TYR A 94 5.22 -12.68 -14.17
C TYR A 94 4.48 -12.73 -12.83
N ILE A 95 4.84 -11.84 -11.91
CA ILE A 95 4.24 -11.76 -10.58
C ILE A 95 3.33 -10.53 -10.52
N THR A 96 2.11 -10.73 -10.00
CA THR A 96 1.18 -9.65 -9.64
C THR A 96 0.80 -9.82 -8.17
N ARG A 97 1.21 -8.87 -7.32
CA ARG A 97 0.75 -8.75 -5.94
C ARG A 97 -0.33 -7.69 -5.84
N VAL A 98 -1.44 -8.03 -5.19
CA VAL A 98 -2.41 -7.05 -4.71
C VAL A 98 -2.25 -6.93 -3.20
N ILE A 99 -1.76 -5.77 -2.77
CA ILE A 99 -1.60 -5.43 -1.37
C ILE A 99 -2.95 -4.87 -0.91
N TYR A 100 -3.52 -5.44 0.16
CA TYR A 100 -4.81 -5.04 0.68
C TYR A 100 -4.75 -4.76 2.18
N LEU A 101 -5.63 -3.88 2.66
CA LEU A 101 -5.87 -3.66 4.08
C LEU A 101 -6.95 -4.63 4.54
N GLU A 102 -6.59 -5.54 5.44
CA GLU A 102 -7.52 -6.51 6.03
C GLU A 102 -8.68 -5.81 6.76
N ASN A 103 -9.84 -6.46 6.81
CA ASN A 103 -10.93 -6.01 7.66
C ASN A 103 -10.60 -6.31 9.13
N PRO A 104 -10.46 -5.30 10.01
CA PRO A 104 -10.04 -5.51 11.40
C PRO A 104 -11.03 -6.34 12.23
N LYS A 105 -12.28 -6.50 11.77
CA LYS A 105 -13.28 -7.36 12.43
C LYS A 105 -13.10 -8.85 12.10
N LEU A 106 -12.42 -9.16 11.00
CA LEU A 106 -12.22 -10.52 10.49
C LEU A 106 -10.75 -10.97 10.59
N ALA A 107 -9.83 -10.02 10.65
CA ALA A 107 -8.40 -10.25 10.71
C ALA A 107 -8.01 -11.05 11.96
N PHE A 108 -7.09 -11.99 11.78
CA PHE A 108 -6.47 -12.69 12.90
C PHE A 108 -5.48 -11.75 13.60
N PRO A 109 -5.62 -11.50 14.91
CA PRO A 109 -4.74 -10.59 15.63
C PRO A 109 -3.37 -11.23 15.84
N GLN A 110 -2.48 -11.04 14.86
CA GLN A 110 -1.10 -11.51 14.90
C GLN A 110 -0.16 -10.31 14.77
N ALA A 111 0.86 -10.26 15.62
CA ALA A 111 1.90 -9.24 15.51
C ALA A 111 2.82 -9.58 14.33
N GLU A 112 2.96 -8.65 13.40
CA GLU A 112 3.88 -8.74 12.26
C GLU A 112 4.95 -7.65 12.36
N ARG A 113 6.15 -7.96 11.87
CA ARG A 113 7.19 -6.94 11.65
C ARG A 113 6.90 -6.26 10.32
N PRO A 114 7.21 -4.95 10.16
CA PRO A 114 6.97 -4.25 8.89
C PRO A 114 7.65 -4.88 7.66
N SER A 115 8.75 -5.61 7.85
CA SER A 115 9.46 -6.35 6.80
C SER A 115 8.81 -7.69 6.44
N ASP A 116 7.94 -8.21 7.31
CA ASP A 116 7.35 -9.54 7.19
C ASP A 116 5.91 -9.35 6.71
N GLN A 117 5.72 -9.24 5.39
CA GLN A 117 4.40 -9.12 4.78
C GLN A 117 3.87 -10.51 4.44
N ARG A 118 2.86 -10.98 5.19
CA ARG A 118 2.18 -12.23 4.85
C ARG A 118 1.54 -12.15 3.48
N TYR A 119 1.65 -13.23 2.72
CA TYR A 119 1.01 -13.39 1.43
C TYR A 119 0.56 -14.84 1.25
N PHE A 120 -0.34 -15.04 0.29
CA PHE A 120 -0.75 -16.35 -0.17
C PHE A 120 -0.93 -16.29 -1.68
N GLU A 121 -0.82 -17.43 -2.33
CA GLU A 121 -1.07 -17.52 -3.77
C GLU A 121 -2.57 -17.61 -4.05
N VAL A 122 -3.04 -16.75 -4.96
CA VAL A 122 -4.41 -16.80 -5.47
C VAL A 122 -4.54 -17.97 -6.45
N LYS A 123 -5.71 -18.62 -6.51
CA LYS A 123 -5.93 -19.73 -7.44
C LYS A 123 -5.81 -19.22 -8.87
N ARG A 124 -5.30 -20.07 -9.78
CA ARG A 124 -5.05 -19.69 -11.19
C ARG A 124 -6.26 -19.13 -11.96
N HIS A 125 -7.49 -19.43 -11.53
CA HIS A 125 -8.73 -18.99 -12.16
C HIS A 125 -9.39 -17.80 -11.45
N GLU A 126 -8.80 -17.30 -10.36
CA GLU A 126 -9.30 -16.17 -9.60
C GLU A 126 -8.51 -14.90 -9.95
N ASP A 127 -9.21 -13.75 -9.97
CA ASP A 127 -8.58 -12.45 -10.11
C ASP A 127 -8.06 -11.99 -8.73
N PRO A 128 -6.74 -11.72 -8.57
CA PRO A 128 -6.19 -11.31 -7.29
C PRO A 128 -6.79 -9.99 -6.77
N LEU A 129 -7.27 -9.11 -7.65
CA LEU A 129 -7.92 -7.87 -7.23
C LEU A 129 -9.28 -8.14 -6.58
N GLN A 130 -10.06 -9.05 -7.17
CA GLN A 130 -11.37 -9.47 -6.62
C GLN A 130 -11.19 -10.26 -5.32
N VAL A 131 -10.17 -11.11 -5.23
CA VAL A 131 -9.85 -11.83 -3.98
C VAL A 131 -9.47 -10.86 -2.88
N ALA A 132 -8.63 -9.87 -3.18
CA ALA A 132 -8.26 -8.81 -2.24
C ALA A 132 -9.47 -7.97 -1.78
N ASP A 133 -10.41 -7.65 -2.67
CA ASP A 133 -11.64 -6.92 -2.34
C ASP A 133 -12.60 -7.72 -1.44
N ARG A 134 -12.64 -9.06 -1.60
CA ARG A 134 -13.38 -9.93 -0.68
C ARG A 134 -12.76 -10.00 0.71
N LEU A 135 -11.42 -10.00 0.81
CA LEU A 135 -10.70 -10.14 2.07
C LEU A 135 -10.53 -8.80 2.82
N GLY A 136 -10.59 -7.69 2.11
CA GLY A 136 -10.42 -6.36 2.67
C GLY A 136 -10.48 -5.29 1.60
N ARG A 137 -9.61 -4.29 1.69
CA ARG A 137 -9.59 -3.16 0.75
C ARG A 137 -8.30 -3.17 -0.06
N PRO A 138 -8.32 -3.34 -1.38
CA PRO A 138 -7.14 -3.21 -2.21
C PRO A 138 -6.51 -1.82 -2.02
N MET A 139 -5.20 -1.79 -1.80
CA MET A 139 -4.43 -0.58 -1.50
C MET A 139 -3.41 -0.27 -2.60
N ALA A 140 -2.69 -1.29 -3.06
CA ALA A 140 -1.70 -1.15 -4.12
C ALA A 140 -1.58 -2.43 -4.94
N ILE A 141 -1.12 -2.28 -6.18
CA ILE A 141 -0.81 -3.38 -7.08
C ILE A 141 0.67 -3.29 -7.43
N MET A 142 1.43 -4.35 -7.18
CA MET A 142 2.82 -4.50 -7.61
C MET A 142 2.89 -5.54 -8.71
N ARG A 143 3.58 -5.23 -9.81
CA ARG A 143 3.79 -6.14 -10.93
C ARG A 143 5.28 -6.22 -11.27
N MET A 144 5.80 -7.42 -11.52
CA MET A 144 7.20 -7.65 -11.91
C MET A 144 7.35 -8.86 -12.83
N GLY A 145 8.49 -8.97 -13.51
CA GLY A 145 8.76 -10.02 -14.49
C GLY A 145 8.18 -9.73 -15.89
N SER A 146 7.76 -8.48 -16.16
CA SER A 146 7.42 -8.05 -17.51
C SER A 146 8.65 -8.10 -18.43
N ARG A 147 8.42 -8.35 -19.72
CA ARG A 147 9.46 -8.20 -20.74
C ARG A 147 10.03 -6.78 -20.71
N ILE A 148 11.35 -6.69 -20.70
CA ILE A 148 12.07 -5.43 -20.79
C ILE A 148 12.14 -5.07 -22.28
N PRO A 149 11.54 -3.96 -22.71
CA PRO A 149 11.67 -3.54 -24.08
C PRO A 149 13.10 -3.05 -24.34
N ASP A 150 13.51 -3.02 -25.60
CA ASP A 150 14.79 -2.43 -25.97
C ASP A 150 14.80 -0.94 -25.57
N LEU A 151 15.51 -0.62 -24.48
CA LEU A 151 15.53 0.71 -23.88
C LEU A 151 16.14 1.76 -24.81
N GLN A 152 16.91 1.36 -25.84
CA GLN A 152 17.41 2.28 -26.85
C GLN A 152 16.34 2.69 -27.87
N ARG A 153 15.26 1.88 -28.00
CA ARG A 153 14.18 2.08 -28.98
C ARG A 153 12.90 2.62 -28.35
N VAL A 154 12.79 2.62 -27.03
CA VAL A 154 11.62 3.14 -26.32
C VAL A 154 11.87 4.56 -25.83
N ASN A 155 10.89 5.45 -26.03
CA ASN A 155 10.90 6.75 -25.38
C ASN A 155 10.91 6.55 -23.85
N GLY A 156 11.97 7.05 -23.19
CA GLY A 156 12.16 6.93 -21.74
C GLY A 156 10.95 7.39 -20.94
N ASP A 157 10.23 8.42 -21.39
CA ASP A 157 9.02 8.92 -20.72
C ASP A 157 7.89 7.89 -20.75
N HIS A 158 7.68 7.23 -21.88
CA HIS A 158 6.65 6.18 -21.98
C HIS A 158 7.05 4.95 -21.16
N PHE A 159 8.33 4.59 -21.18
CA PHE A 159 8.83 3.53 -20.31
C PHE A 159 8.70 3.89 -18.82
N LEU A 160 8.77 5.15 -18.41
CA LEU A 160 8.64 5.50 -17.00
C LEU A 160 7.22 5.89 -16.58
N TYR A 161 6.22 5.71 -17.47
CA TYR A 161 4.84 6.20 -17.25
C TYR A 161 4.79 7.71 -16.93
N GLY A 162 5.62 8.49 -17.61
CA GLY A 162 5.78 9.92 -17.36
C GLY A 162 6.51 10.27 -16.07
N ALA A 163 7.09 9.27 -15.37
CA ALA A 163 7.81 9.43 -14.11
C ALA A 163 7.06 10.32 -13.10
N PRO A 164 5.88 9.90 -12.61
CA PRO A 164 5.04 10.75 -11.77
C PRO A 164 5.77 11.20 -10.50
N ASP A 165 5.40 12.38 -10.00
CA ASP A 165 6.03 12.93 -8.80
C ASP A 165 5.95 11.96 -7.60
N VAL A 166 7.06 11.88 -6.87
CA VAL A 166 7.19 11.11 -5.64
C VAL A 166 7.64 12.01 -4.51
N ARG A 167 6.95 11.96 -3.37
CA ARG A 167 7.37 12.67 -2.15
C ARG A 167 8.25 11.76 -1.31
N ARG A 168 9.41 12.21 -0.86
CA ARG A 168 10.23 11.45 0.09
C ARG A 168 9.84 11.79 1.52
N TYR A 169 9.79 10.77 2.38
CA TYR A 169 9.61 10.94 3.82
C TYR A 169 10.87 10.47 4.56
N ALA A 170 11.15 11.09 5.70
CA ALA A 170 12.17 10.58 6.61
C ALA A 170 11.76 9.19 7.13
N PRO A 171 12.71 8.27 7.35
CA PRO A 171 12.42 7.03 8.04
C PRO A 171 11.87 7.32 9.44
N ASN A 172 10.89 6.52 9.90
CA ASN A 172 10.32 6.71 11.23
C ASN A 172 11.42 6.53 12.28
N SER A 173 11.68 7.57 13.08
CA SER A 173 12.48 7.47 14.29
C SER A 173 11.65 6.78 15.38
N ASN A 174 11.48 5.47 15.27
CA ASN A 174 10.75 4.68 16.27
C ASN A 174 11.52 4.68 17.60
N LYS A 175 11.33 5.71 18.44
CA LYS A 175 11.54 5.60 19.88
C LYS A 175 10.59 4.49 20.34
N LYS A 176 11.13 3.38 20.86
CA LYS A 176 10.38 2.23 21.41
C LYS A 176 9.11 2.70 22.12
N ARG A 177 7.95 2.60 21.46
CA ARG A 177 6.65 2.73 22.14
C ARG A 177 6.32 1.36 22.69
N VAL A 178 6.83 1.07 23.88
CA VAL A 178 6.17 0.13 24.78
C VAL A 178 4.80 0.76 25.06
N PRO A 179 3.67 0.04 24.94
CA PRO A 179 2.43 0.50 25.53
C PRO A 179 2.71 0.70 27.01
N GLN A 180 2.77 1.95 27.48
CA GLN A 180 2.70 2.22 28.91
C GLN A 180 1.29 1.82 29.33
N SER A 181 1.12 0.59 29.78
CA SER A 181 0.08 0.28 30.75
C SER A 181 0.38 1.17 31.95
N ALA A 182 -0.40 2.23 32.12
CA ALA A 182 -0.38 3.01 33.35
C ALA A 182 -0.58 2.04 34.52
N PRO A 183 0.17 2.17 35.64
CA PRO A 183 -0.09 1.35 36.81
C PRO A 183 -1.51 1.68 37.29
N VAL A 184 -2.41 0.71 37.17
CA VAL A 184 -3.75 0.75 37.79
C VAL A 184 -3.53 0.53 39.28
N ASN A 185 -3.20 1.60 40.00
CA ASN A 185 -3.40 1.65 41.44
C ASN A 185 -4.84 2.14 41.68
N GLY A 186 -5.76 1.18 41.76
CA GLY A 186 -7.16 1.41 42.07
C GLY A 186 -7.94 0.11 42.04
N ASP A 187 -8.74 -0.12 43.07
CA ASP A 187 -9.50 -1.36 43.28
C ASP A 187 -10.32 -1.78 42.04
N PRO A 188 -10.27 -3.06 41.64
CA PRO A 188 -10.89 -3.55 40.41
C PRO A 188 -12.43 -3.50 40.41
N ALA A 189 -13.05 -3.16 41.54
CA ALA A 189 -14.51 -3.11 41.69
C ALA A 189 -15.13 -1.73 41.33
N ALA A 190 -14.33 -0.66 41.18
CA ALA A 190 -14.85 0.68 40.90
C ALA A 190 -14.97 1.02 39.39
N ALA A 191 -14.36 0.22 38.51
CA ALA A 191 -14.27 0.54 37.07
C ALA A 191 -15.53 0.18 36.24
N VAL A 192 -16.57 -0.41 36.85
CA VAL A 192 -17.77 -0.88 36.12
C VAL A 192 -18.93 0.14 36.09
N MET A 193 -18.81 1.30 36.74
CA MET A 193 -19.85 2.35 36.69
C MET A 193 -19.31 3.72 36.31
N GLN A 194 -18.83 3.87 35.08
CA GLN A 194 -18.85 5.17 34.40
C GLN A 194 -19.44 5.03 33.01
N LYS A 195 -20.74 5.33 32.89
CA LYS A 195 -21.38 5.53 31.59
C LYS A 195 -20.76 6.78 30.95
N GLN A 196 -19.79 6.58 30.07
CA GLN A 196 -19.26 7.66 29.24
C GLN A 196 -20.40 8.22 28.38
N HIS A 197 -20.84 9.44 28.71
CA HIS A 197 -21.78 10.20 27.90
C HIS A 197 -21.04 10.73 26.67
N TYR A 198 -21.18 10.05 25.54
CA TYR A 198 -20.86 10.65 24.25
C TYR A 198 -21.97 11.63 23.89
N PRO A 199 -21.69 12.91 23.60
CA PRO A 199 -22.71 13.80 23.06
C PRO A 199 -23.18 13.24 21.71
N ARG A 200 -24.47 12.92 21.63
CA ARG A 200 -25.12 12.45 20.40
C ARG A 200 -25.11 13.60 19.39
N VAL A 201 -24.44 13.42 18.25
CA VAL A 201 -24.59 14.33 17.12
C VAL A 201 -26.04 14.27 16.67
N HIS A 202 -26.76 15.40 16.76
CA HIS A 202 -28.09 15.54 16.19
C HIS A 202 -27.98 15.46 14.66
N LEU A 203 -28.27 14.30 14.09
CA LEU A 203 -28.58 14.18 12.68
C LEU A 203 -29.92 14.87 12.45
N GLN A 204 -29.93 15.93 11.64
CA GLN A 204 -31.17 16.52 11.17
C GLN A 204 -31.95 15.46 10.37
N PRO A 205 -33.27 15.33 10.54
CA PRO A 205 -34.07 14.43 9.73
C PRO A 205 -33.92 14.80 8.26
N ILE A 206 -33.64 13.82 7.43
CA ILE A 206 -33.76 13.96 5.98
C ILE A 206 -35.23 14.30 5.70
N LEU A 207 -35.48 15.47 5.10
CA LEU A 207 -36.80 15.86 4.62
C LEU A 207 -37.39 14.73 3.79
N GLN A 208 -38.60 14.32 4.16
CA GLN A 208 -39.35 13.25 3.52
C GLN A 208 -39.46 13.54 2.02
N ALA A 209 -39.11 12.55 1.20
CA ALA A 209 -39.32 12.59 -0.23
C ALA A 209 -40.82 12.78 -0.51
N THR A 210 -41.18 13.88 -1.16
CA THR A 210 -42.51 14.09 -1.72
C THR A 210 -42.83 12.94 -2.70
N PRO A 211 -44.02 12.31 -2.62
CA PRO A 211 -44.38 11.27 -3.56
C PRO A 211 -44.52 11.84 -4.98
N TYR A 212 -43.95 11.11 -5.94
CA TYR A 212 -44.05 11.39 -7.37
C TYR A 212 -45.52 11.37 -7.81
N GLN A 213 -46.02 12.51 -8.33
CA GLN A 213 -47.31 12.58 -9.01
C GLN A 213 -47.10 12.42 -10.53
N PRO A 214 -47.68 11.40 -11.17
CA PRO A 214 -47.60 11.27 -12.62
C PRO A 214 -48.41 12.38 -13.31
N ARG A 215 -47.77 13.07 -14.27
CA ARG A 215 -48.40 14.06 -15.14
C ARG A 215 -49.50 13.38 -15.96
N GLN A 216 -50.75 13.80 -15.78
CA GLN A 216 -51.82 13.41 -16.69
C GLN A 216 -51.56 14.03 -18.07
N MET A 217 -51.45 13.17 -19.09
CA MET A 217 -51.49 13.59 -20.49
C MET A 217 -52.90 14.12 -20.78
N ARG A 218 -52.98 15.41 -21.14
CA ARG A 218 -54.17 15.94 -21.81
C ARG A 218 -54.20 15.38 -23.22
N ARG A 219 -55.33 14.77 -23.58
CA ARG A 219 -55.71 14.52 -24.98
C ARG A 219 -56.04 15.83 -25.67
#